data_AF-A0A848TVA6-F1
#
_entry.id   AF-A0A848TVA6-F1
#
_cell.length_a   1.000
_cell.length_b   1.000
_cell.length_c   1.000
_cell.angle_alpha   90.00
_cell.angle_beta   90.00
_cell.angle_gamma   90.00
#
_symmetry.space_group_name_H-M   'P 1'
#
loop_
_entity.id
_entity.type
_entity.pdbx_description
1 polymer ?
#
loop_
_entity_poly.entity_id
_entity_poly.type
_entity_poly.pdbx_seq_one_letter_code
_entity_poly.pdbx_strand_id
1 'polypeptide(L)'
;MKRHYSIHILVLVFLFSSFKVDKACDYAGSNINFVKTQTEKAIAVDDINQARYFAYKALNAIEKSKNQLMECGCEYAKENITEGLSNLKLAIKATALNSTRILLNRALENTIGSLESLAEHELHDSKYGSNLLAMNTIVAKNEKTSKKKPTKEDFERKIDIALEKYRESLNKIVTSVDCNEARVFAENIYLQCEQQLLLPNLTEGKKYYNLRTKDITAAALEKLNGCK
;
A
#
# COMPACT_ATOMS: atom_id res chain seq x y z
N MET A 1 -2.50 -13.88 55.86
CA MET A 1 -1.96 -14.49 54.61
C MET A 1 -2.92 -14.41 53.42
N LYS A 2 -4.16 -14.94 53.46
CA LYS A 2 -5.10 -14.91 52.31
C LYS A 2 -5.35 -13.51 51.70
N ARG A 3 -5.45 -12.46 52.52
CA ARG A 3 -5.73 -11.08 52.07
C ARG A 3 -4.58 -10.41 51.30
N HIS A 4 -3.32 -10.79 51.60
CA HIS A 4 -2.16 -10.27 50.84
C HIS A 4 -2.05 -10.94 49.47
N TYR A 5 -2.34 -12.25 49.37
CA TYR A 5 -2.43 -12.95 48.09
C TYR A 5 -3.50 -12.36 47.17
N SER A 6 -4.67 -11.98 47.70
CA SER A 6 -5.72 -11.32 46.91
C SER A 6 -5.30 -9.95 46.36
N ILE A 7 -4.50 -9.17 47.10
CA ILE A 7 -3.99 -7.87 46.65
C ILE A 7 -2.92 -8.06 45.57
N HIS A 8 -2.01 -9.02 45.72
CA HIS A 8 -0.99 -9.32 44.71
C HIS A 8 -1.59 -9.85 43.40
N ILE A 9 -2.66 -10.65 43.46
CA ILE A 9 -3.40 -11.12 42.27
C ILE A 9 -4.07 -9.93 41.55
N LEU A 10 -4.64 -8.97 42.28
CA LEU A 10 -5.28 -7.80 41.67
C LEU A 10 -4.26 -6.90 40.96
N VAL A 11 -3.07 -6.71 41.53
CA VAL A 11 -1.96 -5.97 40.91
C VAL A 11 -1.43 -6.68 39.66
N LEU A 12 -1.34 -8.01 39.69
CA LEU A 12 -0.95 -8.82 38.52
C LEU A 12 -1.95 -8.68 37.35
N VAL A 13 -3.26 -8.66 37.61
CA VAL A 13 -4.28 -8.50 36.55
C VAL A 13 -4.23 -7.12 35.88
N PHE A 14 -3.93 -6.05 36.62
CA PHE A 14 -3.76 -4.72 36.02
C PHE A 14 -2.51 -4.62 35.12
N LEU A 15 -1.44 -5.33 35.45
CA LEU A 15 -0.19 -5.30 34.67
C LEU A 15 -0.29 -6.01 33.30
N PHE A 16 -1.24 -6.94 33.12
CA PHE A 16 -1.45 -7.62 31.83
C PHE A 16 -2.33 -6.85 30.84
N SER A 17 -2.87 -5.68 31.21
CA SER A 17 -3.66 -4.83 30.30
C SER A 17 -2.85 -4.09 29.24
N SER A 18 -1.51 -4.17 29.29
CA SER A 18 -0.61 -3.51 28.32
C SER A 18 -0.44 -4.25 26.98
N PHE A 19 -0.93 -5.49 26.83
CA PHE A 19 -0.89 -6.19 25.54
C PHE A 19 -2.19 -6.00 24.77
N LYS A 20 -2.41 -4.79 24.25
CA LYS A 20 -3.42 -4.59 23.20
C LYS A 20 -2.81 -5.03 21.88
N VAL A 21 -3.15 -6.23 21.39
CA VAL A 21 -3.11 -6.47 19.94
C VAL A 21 -4.08 -5.45 19.36
N ASP A 22 -3.57 -4.50 18.58
CA ASP A 22 -4.40 -3.42 18.08
C ASP A 22 -5.35 -3.97 17.01
N LYS A 23 -6.52 -4.40 17.46
CA LYS A 23 -7.60 -4.87 16.60
C LYS A 23 -7.94 -3.79 15.55
N ALA A 24 -7.82 -2.50 15.87
CA ALA A 24 -8.08 -1.44 14.92
C ALA A 24 -7.07 -1.47 13.77
N CYS A 25 -5.77 -1.71 14.04
CA CYS A 25 -4.76 -1.88 13.00
C CYS A 25 -4.95 -3.14 12.15
N ASP A 26 -5.35 -4.27 12.75
CA ASP A 26 -5.69 -5.49 11.99
C ASP A 26 -6.89 -5.24 11.05
N TYR A 27 -7.94 -4.55 11.55
CA TYR A 27 -9.09 -4.17 10.73
C TYR A 27 -8.73 -3.14 9.66
N ALA A 28 -7.91 -2.14 9.97
CA ALA A 28 -7.41 -1.15 9.01
C ALA A 28 -6.62 -1.85 7.90
N GLY A 29 -5.68 -2.72 8.25
CA GLY A 29 -4.89 -3.49 7.29
C GLY A 29 -5.75 -4.38 6.39
N SER A 30 -6.76 -5.06 6.94
CA SER A 30 -7.70 -5.86 6.14
C SER A 30 -8.50 -5.00 5.15
N ASN A 31 -8.98 -3.83 5.58
CA ASN A 31 -9.71 -2.91 4.71
C ASN A 31 -8.82 -2.35 3.61
N ILE A 32 -7.59 -1.94 3.93
CA ILE A 32 -6.62 -1.43 2.94
C ILE A 32 -6.23 -2.54 1.95
N ASN A 33 -6.11 -3.79 2.39
CA ASN A 33 -5.88 -4.91 1.47
C ASN A 33 -7.08 -5.14 0.52
N PHE A 34 -8.31 -4.95 1.01
CA PHE A 34 -9.49 -4.96 0.15
C PHE A 34 -9.45 -3.81 -0.87
N VAL A 35 -9.08 -2.60 -0.45
CA VAL A 35 -8.86 -1.44 -1.33
C VAL A 35 -7.87 -1.79 -2.43
N LYS A 36 -6.69 -2.34 -2.08
CA LYS A 36 -5.67 -2.82 -3.04
C LYS A 36 -6.29 -3.74 -4.08
N THR A 37 -7.01 -4.76 -3.62
CA THR A 37 -7.62 -5.77 -4.50
C THR A 37 -8.66 -5.18 -5.45
N GLN A 38 -9.48 -4.22 -4.99
CA GLN A 38 -10.45 -3.55 -5.86
C GLN A 38 -9.76 -2.62 -6.86
N THR A 39 -8.71 -1.92 -6.46
CA THR A 39 -7.90 -1.08 -7.36
C THR A 39 -7.23 -1.90 -8.46
N GLU A 40 -6.66 -3.06 -8.14
CA GLU A 40 -6.10 -4.00 -9.13
C GLU A 40 -7.16 -4.47 -10.14
N LYS A 41 -8.37 -4.80 -9.66
CA LYS A 41 -9.50 -5.13 -10.53
C LYS A 41 -9.89 -3.97 -11.44
N ALA A 42 -9.88 -2.74 -10.91
CA ALA A 42 -10.16 -1.54 -11.68
C ALA A 42 -9.13 -1.29 -12.80
N ILE A 43 -7.85 -1.62 -12.55
CA ILE A 43 -6.77 -1.47 -13.54
C ILE A 43 -6.89 -2.50 -14.67
N ALA A 44 -7.35 -3.72 -14.34
CA ALA A 44 -7.36 -4.86 -15.24
C ALA A 44 -8.52 -4.86 -16.26
N VAL A 45 -9.59 -4.10 -16.00
CA VAL A 45 -10.76 -4.04 -16.89
C VAL A 45 -10.57 -3.04 -18.03
N ASP A 46 -11.23 -3.31 -19.16
CA ASP A 46 -11.15 -2.51 -20.39
C ASP A 46 -12.35 -1.57 -20.60
N ASP A 47 -13.36 -1.64 -19.72
CA ASP A 47 -14.49 -0.73 -19.71
C ASP A 47 -14.34 0.32 -18.59
N ILE A 48 -14.45 1.59 -18.95
CA ILE A 48 -14.28 2.71 -18.00
C ILE A 48 -15.33 2.71 -16.89
N ASN A 49 -16.55 2.25 -17.15
CA ASN A 49 -17.60 2.19 -16.13
C ASN A 49 -17.37 1.04 -15.16
N GLN A 50 -16.85 -0.10 -15.63
CA GLN A 50 -16.37 -1.18 -14.76
C GLN A 50 -15.17 -0.73 -13.93
N ALA A 51 -14.22 0.00 -14.52
CA ALA A 51 -13.08 0.56 -13.79
C ALA A 51 -13.56 1.50 -12.67
N ARG A 52 -14.49 2.41 -12.99
CA ARG A 52 -15.14 3.31 -12.02
C ARG A 52 -15.88 2.55 -10.93
N TYR A 53 -16.58 1.47 -11.28
CA TYR A 53 -17.31 0.64 -10.32
C TYR A 53 -16.37 0.02 -9.27
N PHE A 54 -15.28 -0.60 -9.71
CA PHE A 54 -14.28 -1.16 -8.80
C PHE A 54 -13.54 -0.07 -8.01
N ALA A 55 -13.19 1.04 -8.65
CA ALA A 55 -12.59 2.20 -7.98
C ALA A 55 -13.52 2.78 -6.90
N TYR A 56 -14.82 2.84 -7.15
CA TYR A 56 -15.82 3.28 -6.18
C TYR A 56 -15.93 2.32 -5.00
N LYS A 57 -15.82 1.00 -5.21
CA LYS A 57 -15.74 0.02 -4.11
C LYS A 57 -14.50 0.24 -3.24
N ALA A 58 -13.35 0.48 -3.87
CA ALA A 58 -12.11 0.81 -3.16
C ALA A 58 -12.29 2.09 -2.32
N LEU A 59 -12.80 3.16 -2.95
CA LEU A 59 -13.08 4.45 -2.29
C LEU A 59 -14.01 4.27 -1.09
N ASN A 60 -15.12 3.54 -1.26
CA ASN A 60 -16.09 3.33 -0.20
C ASN A 60 -15.51 2.53 0.97
N ALA A 61 -14.61 1.57 0.70
CA ALA A 61 -13.93 0.84 1.77
C ALA A 61 -13.00 1.75 2.59
N ILE A 62 -12.29 2.69 1.95
CA ILE A 62 -11.50 3.70 2.68
C ILE A 62 -12.41 4.57 3.54
N GLU A 63 -13.47 5.14 2.94
CA GLU A 63 -14.40 6.04 3.65
C GLU A 63 -15.04 5.37 4.87
N LYS A 64 -15.42 4.08 4.75
CA LYS A 64 -16.00 3.30 5.85
C LYS A 64 -15.01 2.88 6.93
N SER A 65 -13.72 2.80 6.61
CA SER A 65 -12.68 2.34 7.54
C SER A 65 -11.88 3.47 8.20
N LYS A 66 -12.27 4.73 7.97
CA LYS A 66 -11.63 5.92 8.54
C LYS A 66 -11.46 5.85 10.05
N ASN A 67 -12.50 5.41 10.77
CA ASN A 67 -12.45 5.34 12.23
C ASN A 67 -11.42 4.31 12.71
N GLN A 68 -11.39 3.13 12.10
CA GLN A 68 -10.41 2.09 12.43
C GLN A 68 -8.98 2.54 12.09
N LEU A 69 -8.80 3.31 11.01
CA LEU A 69 -7.52 3.93 10.66
C LEU A 69 -7.08 4.97 11.70
N MET A 70 -8.00 5.79 12.21
CA MET A 70 -7.71 6.75 13.28
C MET A 70 -7.42 6.07 14.61
N GLU A 71 -8.20 5.05 14.96
CA GLU A 71 -8.01 4.25 16.18
C GLU A 71 -6.69 3.49 16.18
N CYS A 72 -6.25 3.02 15.00
CA CYS A 72 -4.93 2.40 14.82
C CYS A 72 -3.78 3.39 15.06
N GLY A 73 -3.96 4.69 14.80
CA GLY A 73 -2.95 5.71 15.13
C GLY A 73 -1.71 5.77 14.22
N CYS A 74 -1.64 4.99 13.14
CA CYS A 74 -0.52 5.04 12.19
C CYS A 74 -0.65 6.23 11.21
N GLU A 75 -0.02 7.36 11.53
CA GLU A 75 -0.10 8.58 10.71
C GLU A 75 0.45 8.39 9.28
N TYR A 76 1.56 7.66 9.11
CA TYR A 76 2.09 7.35 7.76
C TYR A 76 1.11 6.53 6.92
N ALA A 77 0.44 5.54 7.51
CA ALA A 77 -0.56 4.76 6.80
C ALA A 77 -1.77 5.60 6.41
N LYS A 78 -2.19 6.52 7.30
CA LYS A 78 -3.28 7.46 7.11
C LYS A 78 -2.99 8.50 6.02
N GLU A 79 -1.77 9.04 5.98
CA GLU A 79 -1.34 9.96 4.93
C GLU A 79 -1.38 9.26 3.56
N ASN A 80 -0.71 8.11 3.46
CA ASN A 80 -0.68 7.30 2.25
C ASN A 80 -2.09 6.95 1.75
N ILE A 81 -2.98 6.47 2.62
CA ILE A 81 -4.34 6.10 2.20
C ILE A 81 -5.20 7.31 1.83
N THR A 82 -4.94 8.48 2.41
CA THR A 82 -5.63 9.73 2.07
C THR A 82 -5.24 10.21 0.68
N GLU A 83 -3.96 10.10 0.33
CA GLU A 83 -3.49 10.40 -1.02
C GLU A 83 -4.06 9.38 -2.03
N GLY A 84 -4.08 8.09 -1.67
CA GLY A 84 -4.74 7.05 -2.47
C GLY A 84 -6.22 7.33 -2.71
N LEU A 85 -6.95 7.78 -1.67
CA LEU A 85 -8.35 8.20 -1.76
C LEU A 85 -8.56 9.36 -2.73
N SER A 86 -7.67 10.36 -2.71
CA SER A 86 -7.71 11.48 -3.66
C SER A 86 -7.57 10.99 -5.10
N ASN A 87 -6.59 10.12 -5.36
CA ASN A 87 -6.38 9.52 -6.67
C ASN A 87 -7.59 8.68 -7.13
N LEU A 88 -8.22 7.90 -6.24
CA LEU A 88 -9.46 7.18 -6.57
C LEU A 88 -10.62 8.12 -6.94
N LYS A 89 -10.79 9.23 -6.21
CA LYS A 89 -11.81 10.25 -6.52
C LYS A 89 -11.60 10.85 -7.91
N LEU A 90 -10.35 11.14 -8.27
CA LEU A 90 -10.00 11.63 -9.61
C LEU A 90 -10.22 10.54 -10.67
N ALA A 91 -9.83 9.29 -10.39
CA ALA A 91 -9.96 8.17 -11.32
C ALA A 91 -11.42 7.93 -11.73
N ILE A 92 -12.35 8.07 -10.76
CA ILE A 92 -13.78 7.91 -11.01
C ILE A 92 -14.33 9.03 -11.91
N LYS A 93 -13.79 10.24 -11.78
CA LYS A 93 -14.20 11.44 -12.55
C LYS A 93 -13.54 11.55 -13.93
N ALA A 94 -12.40 10.90 -14.14
CA ALA A 94 -11.69 10.96 -15.41
C ALA A 94 -12.58 10.46 -16.57
N THR A 95 -12.48 11.12 -17.71
CA THR A 95 -13.33 10.87 -18.90
C THR A 95 -12.74 9.84 -19.85
N ALA A 96 -11.45 9.54 -19.73
CA ALA A 96 -10.72 8.59 -20.56
C ALA A 96 -10.16 7.44 -19.71
N LEU A 97 -10.25 6.22 -20.23
CA LEU A 97 -9.81 5.00 -19.52
C LEU A 97 -8.31 5.03 -19.19
N ASN A 98 -7.49 5.53 -20.10
CA ASN A 98 -6.05 5.64 -19.88
C ASN A 98 -5.73 6.62 -18.74
N SER A 99 -6.39 7.78 -18.69
CA SER A 99 -6.28 8.72 -17.57
C SER A 99 -6.77 8.09 -16.26
N THR A 100 -7.86 7.33 -16.29
CA THR A 100 -8.33 6.54 -15.14
C THR A 100 -7.25 5.57 -14.67
N ARG A 101 -6.59 4.81 -15.56
CA ARG A 101 -5.54 3.85 -15.21
C ARG A 101 -4.32 4.50 -14.57
N ILE A 102 -3.88 5.66 -15.04
CA ILE A 102 -2.79 6.43 -14.41
C ILE A 102 -3.13 6.73 -12.94
N LEU A 103 -4.33 7.25 -12.70
CA LEU A 103 -4.80 7.60 -11.36
C LEU A 103 -5.00 6.36 -10.48
N LEU A 104 -5.46 5.25 -11.05
CA LEU A 104 -5.58 3.98 -10.32
C LEU A 104 -4.23 3.40 -9.92
N ASN A 105 -3.20 3.49 -10.77
CA ASN A 105 -1.85 3.07 -10.42
C ASN A 105 -1.28 3.91 -9.27
N ARG A 106 -1.52 5.22 -9.26
CA ARG A 106 -1.16 6.09 -8.12
C ARG A 106 -1.89 5.72 -6.83
N ALA A 107 -3.17 5.37 -6.95
CA ALA A 107 -3.94 4.90 -5.80
C ALA A 107 -3.39 3.57 -5.27
N LEU A 108 -2.98 2.66 -6.17
CA LEU A 108 -2.40 1.37 -5.81
C LEU A 108 -1.06 1.52 -5.08
N GLU A 109 -0.16 2.35 -5.61
CA GLU A 109 1.11 2.70 -4.99
C GLU A 109 0.92 3.21 -3.55
N ASN A 110 0.01 4.18 -3.38
CA ASN A 110 -0.33 4.74 -2.08
C ASN A 110 -0.95 3.70 -1.13
N THR A 111 -1.79 2.80 -1.67
CA THR A 111 -2.37 1.70 -0.88
C THR A 111 -1.29 0.73 -0.40
N ILE A 112 -0.29 0.43 -1.23
CA ILE A 112 0.85 -0.42 -0.87
C ILE A 112 1.69 0.25 0.21
N GLY A 113 2.03 1.54 0.06
CA GLY A 113 2.75 2.29 1.09
C GLY A 113 2.00 2.32 2.44
N SER A 114 0.67 2.42 2.40
CA SER A 114 -0.17 2.35 3.61
C SER A 114 -0.07 0.97 4.31
N LEU A 115 -0.11 -0.13 3.55
CA LEU A 115 0.07 -1.49 4.10
C LEU A 115 1.46 -1.70 4.69
N GLU A 116 2.49 -1.12 4.07
CA GLU A 116 3.87 -1.16 4.57
C GLU A 116 3.99 -0.42 5.91
N SER A 117 3.50 0.82 5.97
CA SER A 117 3.52 1.62 7.20
C SER A 117 2.75 0.95 8.35
N LEU A 118 1.67 0.23 8.05
CA LEU A 118 0.96 -0.59 9.06
C LEU A 118 1.79 -1.78 9.53
N ALA A 119 2.49 -2.46 8.62
CA ALA A 119 3.37 -3.59 8.98
C ALA A 119 4.59 -3.14 9.80
N GLU A 120 4.98 -1.88 9.69
CA GLU A 120 6.07 -1.26 10.43
C GLU A 120 5.60 -0.42 11.62
N HIS A 121 4.30 -0.38 11.90
CA HIS A 121 3.70 0.56 12.84
C HIS A 121 4.33 0.53 14.25
N GLU A 122 4.61 -0.67 14.79
CA GLU A 122 5.28 -0.80 16.10
C GLU A 122 6.68 -0.16 16.16
N LEU A 123 7.35 0.01 15.00
CA LEU A 123 8.66 0.69 14.91
C LEU A 123 8.51 2.21 14.85
N HIS A 124 7.38 2.70 14.31
CA HIS A 124 7.08 4.12 14.21
C HIS A 124 6.65 4.73 15.56
N ASP A 125 6.14 3.92 16.49
CA ASP A 125 5.63 4.37 17.80
C ASP A 125 6.71 4.44 18.90
N SER A 126 7.98 4.22 18.54
CA SER A 126 9.10 4.38 19.47
C SER A 126 9.38 5.87 19.72
N LYS A 127 9.23 6.32 20.97
CA LYS A 127 9.56 7.69 21.44
C LYS A 127 11.00 8.13 21.11
N TYR A 128 11.87 7.18 20.77
CA TYR A 128 13.21 7.38 20.26
C TYR A 128 13.25 6.70 18.90
N GLY A 129 13.30 7.48 17.81
CA GLY A 129 13.29 6.95 16.45
C GLY A 129 14.32 5.82 16.25
N SER A 130 14.08 4.99 15.24
CA SER A 130 14.77 3.72 14.92
C SER A 130 16.31 3.72 14.98
N ASN A 131 16.96 4.89 15.02
CA ASN A 131 18.40 5.07 15.12
C ASN A 131 19.00 4.90 16.55
N LEU A 132 18.21 4.67 17.61
CA LEU A 132 18.74 4.57 18.98
C LEU A 132 18.83 3.16 19.59
N LEU A 133 18.34 2.11 18.89
CA LEU A 133 18.18 0.77 19.48
C LEU A 133 19.19 -0.26 18.97
N ALA A 134 20.46 0.11 18.85
CA ALA A 134 21.56 -0.84 18.81
C ALA A 134 22.08 -1.10 20.24
N MET A 135 21.23 -1.68 21.10
CA MET A 135 21.67 -2.15 22.42
C MET A 135 21.55 -3.66 22.47
N ASN A 136 22.70 -4.33 22.49
CA ASN A 136 22.86 -5.78 22.53
C ASN A 136 22.08 -6.39 23.72
N THR A 137 20.91 -6.96 23.47
CA THR A 137 20.25 -7.86 24.41
C THR A 137 20.25 -9.27 23.85
N ILE A 138 21.24 -10.04 24.31
CA ILE A 138 21.17 -11.48 24.37
C ILE A 138 20.07 -11.80 25.39
N VAL A 139 19.18 -12.75 25.07
CA VAL A 139 18.12 -13.35 25.91
C VAL A 139 16.73 -12.68 25.87
N ALA A 140 15.86 -13.19 24.99
CA ALA A 140 14.57 -13.80 25.36
C ALA A 140 13.86 -14.36 24.10
N LYS A 141 14.30 -15.54 23.62
CA LYS A 141 13.47 -16.38 22.75
C LYS A 141 12.31 -16.91 23.60
N ASN A 142 11.20 -16.18 23.65
CA ASN A 142 9.91 -16.75 24.02
C ASN A 142 9.02 -16.71 22.78
N GLU A 143 8.65 -17.91 22.33
CA GLU A 143 7.73 -18.19 21.24
C GLU A 143 6.36 -17.57 21.55
N LYS A 144 6.19 -16.29 21.20
CA LYS A 144 4.87 -15.81 20.81
C LYS A 144 4.68 -16.30 19.38
N THR A 145 3.54 -16.94 19.11
CA THR A 145 3.00 -17.11 17.75
C THR A 145 2.71 -15.73 17.15
N SER A 146 3.77 -14.99 16.88
CA SER A 146 3.76 -13.77 16.11
C SER A 146 3.53 -14.20 14.67
N LYS A 147 2.48 -13.68 14.03
CA LYS A 147 2.38 -13.74 12.56
C LYS A 147 3.75 -13.29 12.05
N LYS A 148 4.51 -14.20 11.42
CA LYS A 148 5.87 -13.93 10.95
C LYS A 148 5.83 -12.59 10.19
N LYS A 149 6.53 -11.58 10.69
CA LYS A 149 6.59 -10.27 10.02
C LYS A 149 6.99 -10.53 8.57
N PRO A 150 6.26 -10.00 7.58
CA PRO A 150 6.62 -10.22 6.19
C PRO A 150 8.07 -9.78 6.00
N THR A 151 8.86 -10.66 5.39
CA THR A 151 10.22 -10.31 5.00
C THR A 151 10.18 -9.27 3.88
N LYS A 152 11.29 -8.57 3.65
CA LYS A 152 11.43 -7.67 2.50
C LYS A 152 11.05 -8.38 1.19
N GLU A 153 11.52 -9.62 1.02
CA GLU A 153 11.21 -10.48 -0.13
C GLU A 153 9.71 -10.81 -0.25
N ASP A 154 9.01 -11.04 0.88
CA ASP A 154 7.56 -11.26 0.88
C ASP A 154 6.79 -10.00 0.42
N PHE A 155 7.30 -8.81 0.75
CA PHE A 155 6.68 -7.55 0.36
C PHE A 155 6.90 -7.26 -1.13
N GLU A 156 8.14 -7.40 -1.61
CA GLU A 156 8.50 -7.28 -3.03
C GLU A 156 7.69 -8.24 -3.89
N ARG A 157 7.55 -9.51 -3.47
CA ARG A 157 6.71 -10.49 -4.17
C ARG A 157 5.24 -10.07 -4.26
N LYS A 158 4.68 -9.48 -3.20
CA LYS A 158 3.29 -8.99 -3.22
C LYS A 158 3.13 -7.80 -4.17
N ILE A 159 4.16 -6.96 -4.28
CA ILE A 159 4.20 -5.87 -5.25
C ILE A 159 4.27 -6.44 -6.66
N ASP A 160 5.14 -7.42 -6.93
CA ASP A 160 5.26 -8.04 -8.25
C ASP A 160 3.94 -8.67 -8.70
N ILE A 161 3.23 -9.35 -7.79
CA ILE A 161 1.89 -9.90 -8.07
C ILE A 161 0.88 -8.79 -8.39
N ALA A 162 0.92 -7.67 -7.66
CA ALA A 162 0.06 -6.52 -7.92
C ALA A 162 0.34 -5.89 -9.30
N LEU A 163 1.63 -5.76 -9.64
CA LEU A 163 2.10 -5.19 -10.89
C LEU A 163 1.84 -6.07 -12.11
N GLU A 164 1.55 -7.35 -11.93
CA GLU A 164 1.16 -8.22 -13.04
C GLU A 164 -0.11 -7.71 -13.74
N LYS A 165 -1.10 -7.20 -12.98
CA LYS A 165 -2.31 -6.60 -13.55
C LYS A 165 -2.06 -5.30 -14.27
N TYR A 166 -1.12 -4.51 -13.77
CA TYR A 166 -0.63 -3.33 -14.47
C TYR A 166 0.06 -3.73 -15.79
N ARG A 167 0.96 -4.72 -15.76
CA ARG A 167 1.70 -5.21 -16.93
C ARG A 167 0.77 -5.76 -18.01
N GLU A 168 -0.23 -6.56 -17.63
CA GLU A 168 -1.28 -7.05 -18.54
C GLU A 168 -2.02 -5.87 -19.20
N SER A 169 -2.45 -4.89 -18.41
CA SER A 169 -3.17 -3.70 -18.87
C SER A 169 -2.32 -2.83 -19.82
N LEU A 170 -1.05 -2.62 -19.48
CA LEU A 170 -0.10 -1.89 -20.32
C LEU A 170 0.14 -2.61 -21.65
N ASN A 171 0.36 -3.92 -21.63
CA ASN A 171 0.54 -4.70 -22.86
C ASN A 171 -0.66 -4.60 -23.79
N LYS A 172 -1.89 -4.64 -23.24
CA LYS A 172 -3.10 -4.42 -24.04
C LYS A 172 -3.05 -3.07 -24.74
N ILE A 173 -2.78 -1.99 -23.99
CA ILE A 173 -2.69 -0.62 -24.55
C ILE A 173 -1.66 -0.56 -25.68
N VAL A 174 -0.46 -1.11 -25.47
CA VAL A 174 0.61 -1.17 -26.47
C VAL A 174 0.17 -1.89 -27.76
N THR A 175 -0.71 -2.90 -27.66
CA THR A 175 -1.14 -3.70 -28.81
C THR A 175 -2.44 -3.26 -29.46
N SER A 176 -3.30 -2.50 -28.76
CA SER A 176 -4.68 -2.25 -29.20
C SER A 176 -5.03 -0.78 -29.39
N VAL A 177 -4.22 0.14 -28.87
CA VAL A 177 -4.44 1.59 -28.98
C VAL A 177 -3.53 2.14 -30.07
N ASP A 178 -3.85 3.33 -30.59
CA ASP A 178 -2.97 4.05 -31.50
C ASP A 178 -1.53 4.13 -30.96
N CYS A 179 -0.56 3.97 -31.86
CA CYS A 179 0.86 3.88 -31.54
C CYS A 179 1.34 5.10 -30.72
N ASN A 180 0.93 6.31 -31.13
CA ASN A 180 1.35 7.56 -30.51
C ASN A 180 0.63 7.78 -29.19
N GLU A 181 -0.65 7.46 -29.10
CA GLU A 181 -1.40 7.49 -27.83
C GLU A 181 -0.84 6.51 -26.81
N ALA A 182 -0.51 5.28 -27.22
CA ALA A 182 0.09 4.26 -26.36
C ALA A 182 1.48 4.70 -25.85
N ARG A 183 2.27 5.33 -26.72
CA ARG A 183 3.57 5.91 -26.35
C ARG A 183 3.42 7.01 -25.32
N VAL A 184 2.56 8.01 -25.56
CA VAL A 184 2.30 9.11 -24.62
C VAL A 184 1.82 8.57 -23.27
N PHE A 185 0.95 7.56 -23.28
CA PHE A 185 0.51 6.91 -22.05
C PHE A 185 1.67 6.29 -21.26
N ALA A 186 2.54 5.52 -21.93
CA ALA A 186 3.68 4.88 -21.29
C ALA A 186 4.72 5.91 -20.81
N GLU A 187 5.02 6.95 -21.60
CA GLU A 187 5.94 8.02 -21.21
C GLU A 187 5.45 8.75 -19.94
N ASN A 188 4.15 9.05 -19.86
CA ASN A 188 3.58 9.71 -18.69
C ASN A 188 3.77 8.87 -17.41
N ILE A 189 3.62 7.54 -17.49
CA ILE A 189 3.84 6.66 -16.34
C ILE A 189 5.34 6.58 -16.01
N TYR A 190 6.19 6.43 -17.01
CA TYR A 190 7.64 6.37 -16.81
C TYR A 190 8.15 7.63 -16.10
N LEU A 191 7.80 8.82 -16.61
CA LEU A 191 8.19 10.11 -16.05
C LEU A 191 7.64 10.30 -14.63
N GLN A 192 6.40 9.86 -14.40
CA GLN A 192 5.82 9.90 -13.05
C GLN A 192 6.64 9.04 -12.07
N CYS A 193 7.02 7.82 -12.45
CA CYS A 193 7.85 6.98 -11.58
C CYS A 193 9.21 7.63 -11.29
N GLU A 194 9.82 8.29 -12.27
CA GLU A 194 11.06 9.05 -12.02
C GLU A 194 10.83 10.20 -11.03
N GLN A 195 9.75 10.97 -11.19
CA GLN A 195 9.41 12.04 -10.25
C GLN A 195 9.16 11.52 -8.83
N GLN A 196 8.45 10.39 -8.69
CA GLN A 196 8.20 9.78 -7.38
C GLN A 196 9.51 9.31 -6.74
N LEU A 197 10.41 8.69 -7.50
CA LEU A 197 11.70 8.21 -7.00
C LEU A 197 12.65 9.32 -6.52
N LEU A 198 12.39 10.58 -6.91
CA LEU A 198 13.15 11.75 -6.45
C LEU A 198 12.65 12.30 -5.09
N LEU A 199 11.47 11.90 -4.63
CA LEU A 199 10.93 12.42 -3.37
C LEU A 199 11.80 11.96 -2.19
N PRO A 200 12.04 12.81 -1.19
CA PRO A 200 12.67 12.36 0.05
C PRO A 200 11.67 11.50 0.85
N ASN A 201 12.17 10.48 1.56
CA ASN A 201 11.40 9.67 2.52
C ASN A 201 10.30 8.76 1.93
N LEU A 202 10.49 8.16 0.75
CA LEU A 202 9.60 7.06 0.33
C LEU A 202 9.82 5.84 1.22
N THR A 203 8.73 5.11 1.47
CA THR A 203 8.78 3.75 2.00
C THR A 203 9.50 2.82 1.02
N GLU A 204 10.13 1.75 1.49
CA GLU A 204 10.90 0.83 0.63
C GLU A 204 9.99 0.17 -0.42
N GLY A 205 8.76 -0.15 -0.05
CA GLY A 205 7.73 -0.65 -0.93
C GLY A 205 7.32 0.32 -2.02
N LYS A 206 7.17 1.62 -1.72
CA LYS A 206 6.92 2.63 -2.76
C LYS A 206 8.12 2.79 -3.70
N LYS A 207 9.35 2.72 -3.19
CA LYS A 207 10.55 2.72 -4.04
C LYS A 207 10.56 1.52 -4.97
N TYR A 208 10.38 0.31 -4.43
CA TYR A 208 10.36 -0.91 -5.22
C TYR A 208 9.22 -0.89 -6.25
N TYR A 209 8.02 -0.47 -5.85
CA TYR A 209 6.87 -0.31 -6.75
C TYR A 209 7.21 0.62 -7.92
N ASN A 210 7.77 1.80 -7.66
CA ASN A 210 8.10 2.75 -8.73
C ASN A 210 9.24 2.27 -9.61
N LEU A 211 10.29 1.67 -9.05
CA LEU A 211 11.38 1.07 -9.83
C LEU A 211 10.84 0.00 -10.76
N ARG A 212 10.02 -0.92 -10.23
CA ARG A 212 9.49 -2.04 -11.00
C ARG A 212 8.47 -1.61 -12.04
N THR A 213 7.60 -0.65 -11.70
CA THR A 213 6.66 -0.03 -12.64
C THR A 213 7.42 0.66 -13.77
N LYS A 214 8.49 1.41 -13.44
CA LYS A 214 9.36 2.06 -14.41
C LYS A 214 10.00 1.05 -15.37
N ASP A 215 10.56 -0.05 -14.87
CA ASP A 215 11.17 -1.09 -15.70
C ASP A 215 10.16 -1.73 -16.66
N ILE A 216 8.97 -2.09 -16.15
CA ILE A 216 7.87 -2.64 -16.96
C ILE A 216 7.48 -1.64 -18.07
N THR A 217 7.41 -0.35 -17.72
CA THR A 217 7.03 0.72 -18.64
C THR A 217 8.11 0.98 -19.69
N ALA A 218 9.38 0.97 -19.29
CA ALA A 218 10.52 1.12 -20.19
C ALA A 218 10.54 0.01 -21.25
N ALA A 219 10.33 -1.24 -20.84
CA ALA A 219 10.23 -2.36 -21.77
C ALA A 219 9.05 -2.25 -22.74
N ALA A 220 7.95 -1.59 -22.34
CA ALA A 220 6.84 -1.28 -23.24
C ALA A 220 7.20 -0.15 -24.23
N LEU A 221 7.89 0.89 -23.77
CA LEU A 221 8.37 1.99 -24.62
C LEU A 221 9.34 1.50 -25.69
N GLU A 222 10.22 0.54 -25.38
CA GLU A 222 11.11 -0.05 -26.37
C GLU A 222 10.36 -0.68 -27.55
N LYS A 223 9.22 -1.32 -27.29
CA LYS A 223 8.34 -1.88 -28.33
C LYS A 223 7.65 -0.80 -29.17
N LEU A 224 7.50 0.40 -28.62
CA LEU A 224 6.87 1.56 -29.25
C LEU A 224 7.90 2.52 -29.89
N ASN A 225 9.19 2.18 -29.94
CA ASN A 225 10.24 3.02 -30.51
C ASN A 225 10.01 3.39 -31.98
N GLY A 226 9.25 2.57 -32.73
CA GLY A 226 8.90 2.82 -34.12
C GLY A 226 7.70 3.76 -34.32
N CYS A 227 6.96 4.09 -33.25
CA CYS A 227 5.87 5.07 -33.30
C CYS A 227 6.48 6.48 -33.40
N LYS A 228 6.17 7.21 -34.48
CA LYS A 228 6.55 8.61 -34.69
C LYS A 228 5.33 9.51 -34.66
#